data_AF-A0A398BF76-F1
#
_entry.id   AF-A0A398BF76-F1
#
_cell.length_a   1.000
_cell.length_b   1.000
_cell.length_c   1.000
_cell.angle_alpha   90.00
_cell.angle_beta   90.00
_cell.angle_gamma   90.00
#
_symmetry.space_group_name_H-M   'P 1'
#
loop_
_entity.id
_entity.type
_entity.pdbx_description
1 polymer ?
#
loop_
_entity_poly.entity_id
_entity_poly.type
_entity_poly.pdbx_seq_one_letter_code
_entity_poly.pdbx_strand_id
1 'polypeptide(L)' 'MKYIIQLEKCIVILTSQEINTLLQKDAEIFKMALNRGKHFLRSRTQREGEVNPFEREQWKKP' A
#
# COMPACT_ATOMS: atom_id res chain seq x y z
N MET A 1 11.94 -0.88 -6.60
CA MET A 1 11.74 -1.60 -5.33
C MET A 1 11.93 -3.10 -5.56
N LYS A 2 12.44 -3.82 -4.57
CA LYS A 2 12.51 -5.29 -4.59
C LYS A 2 11.56 -5.83 -3.51
N TYR A 3 10.77 -6.84 -3.85
CA TYR A 3 9.82 -7.51 -2.97
C TYR A 3 10.36 -8.89 -2.61
N ILE A 4 10.46 -9.18 -1.33
CA ILE A 4 10.97 -10.46 -0.81
C ILE A 4 9.79 -11.21 -0.20
N ILE A 5 9.49 -12.39 -0.73
CA ILE A 5 8.38 -13.23 -0.30
C ILE A 5 8.98 -14.54 0.21
N GLN A 6 8.80 -14.82 1.50
CA GLN A 6 9.16 -16.11 2.08
C GLN A 6 8.04 -17.11 1.77
N LEU A 7 8.38 -18.18 1.07
CA LEU A 7 7.53 -19.35 0.89
C LEU A 7 8.05 -20.49 1.77
N GLU A 8 7.24 -21.54 1.94
CA GLU A 8 7.55 -22.68 2.81
C GLU A 8 8.90 -23.33 2.50
N LYS A 9 9.31 -23.34 1.22
CA LYS A 9 10.53 -24.02 0.76
C LYS A 9 11.61 -23.09 0.20
N CYS A 10 11.30 -21.82 -0.02
CA CYS A 10 12.23 -20.91 -0.70
C CYS A 10 11.93 -19.44 -0.43
N ILE A 11 12.88 -18.59 -0.83
CA ILE A 11 12.72 -17.14 -0.83
C ILE A 11 12.61 -16.69 -2.28
N VAL A 12 11.51 -15.99 -2.60
CA VAL A 12 11.31 -15.40 -3.92
C VAL A 12 11.61 -13.91 -3.83
N ILE A 13 12.51 -13.44 -4.68
CA ILE A 13 12.85 -12.02 -4.78
C ILE A 13 12.36 -11.53 -6.14
N LEU A 14 11.43 -10.59 -6.12
CA LEU A 14 10.80 -10.05 -7.33
C LEU A 14 11.05 -8.55 -7.43
N THR A 15 11.22 -8.08 -8.66
CA THR A 15 11.14 -6.66 -9.00
C THR A 15 9.68 -6.21 -9.04
N SER A 16 9.47 -4.88 -9.06
CA SER A 16 8.14 -4.30 -9.27
C SER A 16 7.45 -4.76 -10.55
N GLN A 17 8.21 -5.01 -11.62
CA GLN A 17 7.63 -5.47 -12.88
C GLN A 17 7.20 -6.92 -12.78
N GLU A 18 8.06 -7.80 -12.25
CA GLU A 18 7.77 -9.23 -12.13
C GLU A 18 6.56 -9.51 -11.23
N ILE A 19 6.43 -8.80 -10.11
CA ILE A 19 5.27 -8.97 -9.22
C ILE A 19 3.98 -8.48 -9.86
N ASN A 20 4.01 -7.38 -10.62
CA ASN A 20 2.84 -6.90 -11.37
C ASN A 20 2.42 -7.89 -12.44
N THR A 21 3.37 -8.42 -13.22
CA THR A 21 3.10 -9.44 -14.22
C THR A 21 2.53 -10.71 -13.60
N LEU A 22 3.05 -11.14 -12.44
CA LEU A 22 2.56 -12.32 -11.74
C LEU A 22 1.13 -12.13 -11.23
N LEU A 23 0.84 -10.98 -10.63
CA LEU A 23 -0.51 -10.66 -10.17
C LEU A 23 -1.51 -10.54 -11.32
N GLN A 24 -1.11 -10.01 -12.47
CA GLN A 24 -1.99 -9.91 -13.65
C GLN A 24 -2.44 -11.25 -14.22
N LYS A 25 -1.73 -12.35 -13.92
CA LYS A 25 -2.15 -13.71 -14.33
C LYS A 25 -3.39 -14.19 -13.58
N ASP A 26 -3.73 -13.57 -12.45
CA ASP A 26 -4.94 -13.85 -11.68
C ASP A 26 -5.64 -12.53 -11.31
N ALA A 27 -6.68 -12.21 -12.07
CA ALA A 27 -7.43 -10.96 -11.92
C ALA A 27 -8.09 -10.81 -10.54
N GLU A 28 -8.51 -11.90 -9.91
CA GLU A 28 -9.16 -11.88 -8.60
C GLU A 28 -8.14 -11.55 -7.50
N ILE A 29 -6.97 -12.19 -7.54
CA ILE A 29 -5.87 -11.90 -6.61
C ILE A 29 -5.40 -10.44 -6.77
N PHE A 30 -5.27 -9.96 -8.02
CA PHE A 30 -4.85 -8.59 -8.28
C PHE A 30 -5.86 -7.56 -7.72
N LYS A 31 -7.15 -7.77 -7.97
CA LYS A 31 -8.23 -6.91 -7.45
C LYS A 31 -8.25 -6.90 -5.93
N MET A 32 -8.07 -8.06 -5.29
CA MET A 32 -8.01 -8.18 -3.83
C MET A 32 -6.80 -7.43 -3.26
N ALA A 33 -5.62 -7.60 -3.86
CA ALA A 33 -4.40 -6.92 -3.45
C ALA A 33 -4.52 -5.39 -3.57
N LEU A 34 -5.10 -4.90 -4.67
CA LEU A 34 -5.36 -3.47 -4.88
C LEU A 34 -6.32 -2.91 -3.83
N ASN A 35 -7.41 -3.62 -3.52
CA ASN A 35 -8.37 -3.18 -2.52
C ASN A 35 -7.74 -3.12 -1.12
N ARG A 36 -6.92 -4.11 -0.76
CA ARG A 36 -6.12 -4.09 0.47
C ARG A 36 -5.21 -2.87 0.51
N GLY A 37 -4.43 -2.63 -0.55
CA GLY A 37 -3.53 -1.48 -0.64
C GLY A 37 -4.26 -0.14 -0.46
N LYS A 38 -5.42 0.03 -1.09
CA LYS A 38 -6.28 1.22 -0.92
C LYS A 38 -6.75 1.38 0.53
N HIS A 39 -7.15 0.29 1.19
CA HIS A 39 -7.56 0.32 2.59
C HIS A 39 -6.41 0.75 3.50
N PHE A 40 -5.22 0.19 3.31
CA PHE A 40 -4.02 0.59 4.05
C PHE A 40 -3.71 2.07 3.86
N LEU A 41 -3.70 2.57 2.61
CA LEU A 41 -3.46 3.98 2.32
C LEU A 41 -4.50 4.88 2.99
N ARG A 42 -5.80 4.55 2.88
CA ARG A 42 -6.87 5.31 3.54
C ARG A 42 -6.70 5.34 5.05
N SER A 43 -6.40 4.20 5.67
CA SER A 43 -6.18 4.13 7.12
C SER A 43 -4.96 4.95 7.56
N ARG A 44 -3.90 4.98 6.74
CA ARG A 44 -2.72 5.81 6.98
C ARG A 44 -3.05 7.30 6.86
N THR A 45 -3.74 7.70 5.79
CA THR A 45 -4.17 9.10 5.60
C THR A 45 -5.14 9.56 6.69
N GLN A 46 -6.01 8.68 7.20
CA GLN A 46 -6.87 8.99 8.33
C GLN A 46 -6.06 9.24 9.60
N ARG A 47 -5.09 8.35 9.92
CA ARG A 47 -4.17 8.58 11.04
C ARG A 47 -3.37 9.88 10.90
N GLU A 48 -2.82 10.14 9.71
CA GLU A 48 -2.10 11.39 9.42
C GLU A 48 -3.02 12.62 9.50
N GLY A 49 -4.30 12.48 9.15
CA GLY A 49 -5.31 13.53 9.27
C GLY A 49 -5.79 13.80 10.69
N GLU A 50 -5.88 12.76 11.54
CA GLU A 50 -6.23 12.85 12.97
C GLU A 50 -5.08 13.39 13.83
N VAL A 51 -3.83 13.20 13.41
CA VAL A 51 -2.66 13.82 14.06
C VAL A 51 -2.58 15.32 13.75
N ASN A 52 -3.26 15.80 12.70
CA ASN A 52 -3.12 17.17 12.21
C ASN A 52 -4.31 18.16 12.33
N PRO A 53 -5.14 18.13 13.40
CA PRO A 53 -6.08 19.22 13.68
C PRO A 53 -5.35 20.50 14.14
N PHE A 54 -4.23 20.39 14.85
CA PHE A 54 -3.50 21.57 15.39
C PHE A 54 -2.72 22.37 14.34
N GLU A 55 -2.13 21.76 13.30
CA GLU A 55 -1.43 22.52 12.25
C GLU A 55 -2.40 23.19 11.26
N ARG A 56 -3.56 22.57 10.99
CA ARG A 56 -4.56 23.13 10.06
C ARG A 56 -5.21 24.42 10.58
N GLU A 57 -5.22 24.63 11.90
CA GLU A 57 -5.81 25.81 12.53
C GLU A 57 -4.84 27.02 12.56
N GLN A 58 -3.53 26.79 12.43
CA GLN A 58 -2.53 27.86 12.32
C GLN A 58 -2.49 28.52 10.94
N TRP A 59 -2.99 27.86 9.89
CA TRP A 59 -3.05 28.40 8.52
C TRP A 59 -4.33 29.19 8.22
N LYS A 60 -5.23 29.33 9.20
CA LYS A 60 -6.51 30.05 9.07
C LYS A 60 -6.61 31.34 9.88
N LYS A 61 -5.53 31.80 10.51
CA LYS A 61 -5.49 33.15 11.08
C LYS A 61 -4.85 34.10 10.06
N PRO A 62 -5.54 35.18 9.66
CA PRO A 62 -4.94 36.26 8.87
C PRO A 62 -3.84 36.98 9.66
#